data_AF-A0A2E3PA06-F1
#
_entry.id   AF-A0A2E3PA06-F1
#
_cell.length_a   1.000
_cell.length_b   1.000
_cell.length_c   1.000
_cell.angle_alpha   90.00
_cell.angle_beta   90.00
_cell.angle_gamma   90.00
#
_symmetry.space_group_name_H-M   'P 1'
#
loop_
_entity.id
_entity.type
_entity.pdbx_description
1 polymer ?
#
loop_
_entity_poly.entity_id
_entity_poly.type
_entity_poly.pdbx_seq_one_letter_code
_entity_poly.pdbx_strand_id
1 'polypeptide(L)'
;MSDASTSEFISLASGTFTDTADGSTVTFAEATNTTDYPGSVVDNDNSDSASMGDYWLYNGFQYTGYTVTVDGEEYAVFSYTYTDALYIPHNGELSVEDFSSGMEATYDTDADVANCFLAGTLIATRDGEVAVQELKVGDTVRTQSGRDVAVKWVGRQSVTTRFGAAEKRMPVQFRAGSLGGGLPHADLTVTADHGMLVGGVICHAGALVNGSTIRQVPLAELGDAYTVYHVETDAHDILLANGAPAESFIDNVSRKIFDNYDDFEALYGDVPEMDELPLPRAMSARQVPASVRAGLATPVAA
;
A
#
# COMPACT_ATOMS: atom_id res chain seq x y z
N MET A 1 10.60 10.15 9.08
CA MET A 1 11.38 9.93 10.29
C MET A 1 12.44 8.89 10.01
N SER A 2 13.72 9.26 10.03
CA SER A 2 14.76 8.26 10.29
C SER A 2 14.68 7.84 11.76
N ASP A 3 15.34 6.75 12.15
CA ASP A 3 15.52 6.39 13.57
C ASP A 3 15.83 7.64 14.41
N ALA A 4 14.96 7.92 15.38
CA ALA A 4 14.99 9.14 16.15
C ALA A 4 14.92 8.82 17.65
N SER A 5 15.91 9.33 18.39
CA SER A 5 15.83 9.32 19.84
C SER A 5 14.76 10.29 20.32
N THR A 6 13.96 9.87 21.28
CA THR A 6 12.95 10.68 21.95
C THR A 6 13.26 10.75 23.45
N SER A 7 12.97 11.85 24.11
CA SER A 7 13.20 12.00 25.55
C SER A 7 11.93 12.18 26.37
N GLU A 8 10.80 12.44 25.71
CA GLU A 8 9.52 12.73 26.32
C GLU A 8 8.38 12.13 25.48
N PHE A 9 7.17 12.07 26.04
CA PHE A 9 5.97 11.76 25.27
C PHE A 9 4.71 12.37 25.88
N ILE A 10 3.75 12.67 25.01
CA ILE A 10 2.36 12.92 25.39
C ILE A 10 1.60 11.60 25.36
N SER A 11 0.83 11.33 26.42
CA SER A 11 -0.12 10.20 26.47
C SER A 11 -1.54 10.75 26.49
N LEU A 12 -2.37 10.26 25.57
CA LEU A 12 -3.80 10.57 25.48
C LEU A 12 -4.58 9.37 26.01
N ALA A 13 -5.15 9.49 27.21
CA ALA A 13 -5.86 8.41 27.88
C ALA A 13 -7.20 8.10 27.20
N SER A 14 -7.50 6.81 27.00
CA SER A 14 -8.69 6.34 26.28
C SER A 14 -8.87 7.02 24.92
N GLY A 15 -7.76 7.13 24.18
CA GLY A 15 -7.71 7.81 22.89
C GLY A 15 -8.38 6.98 21.80
N THR A 16 -9.23 7.62 21.00
CA THR A 16 -9.93 7.00 19.86
C THR A 16 -9.96 7.94 18.67
N PHE A 17 -9.75 7.37 17.48
CA PHE A 17 -9.92 8.08 16.21
C PHE A 17 -11.36 7.91 15.70
N THR A 18 -11.91 8.97 15.11
CA THR A 18 -13.18 8.94 14.40
C THR A 18 -12.97 9.53 13.00
N ASP A 19 -13.22 8.71 11.99
CA ASP A 19 -13.17 9.11 10.58
C ASP A 19 -14.56 9.51 10.10
N THR A 20 -14.65 10.66 9.45
CA THR A 20 -15.86 11.15 8.80
C THR A 20 -15.54 11.62 7.39
N ALA A 21 -16.57 11.87 6.58
CA ALA A 21 -16.39 12.43 5.24
C ALA A 21 -15.69 13.82 5.26
N ASP A 22 -15.71 14.52 6.39
CA ASP A 22 -15.10 15.83 6.59
C ASP A 22 -13.66 15.76 7.14
N GLY A 23 -13.13 14.56 7.40
CA GLY A 23 -11.79 14.33 7.96
C GLY A 23 -11.77 13.40 9.18
N SER A 24 -10.57 13.15 9.70
CA SER A 24 -10.34 12.35 10.90
C SER A 24 -10.14 13.24 12.14
N THR A 25 -10.62 12.79 13.28
CA THR A 25 -10.43 13.46 14.57
C THR A 25 -9.97 12.49 15.63
N VAL A 26 -9.24 12.98 16.63
CA VAL A 26 -8.85 12.19 17.80
C VAL A 26 -9.56 12.72 19.05
N THR A 27 -10.23 11.83 19.79
CA THR A 27 -10.84 12.14 21.08
C THR A 27 -10.18 11.32 22.18
N PHE A 28 -10.05 11.92 23.36
CA PHE A 28 -9.41 11.31 24.52
C PHE A 28 -9.97 11.92 25.82
N ALA A 29 -9.79 11.21 26.93
CA ALA A 29 -10.28 11.64 28.25
C ALA A 29 -9.34 12.67 28.92
N GLU A 30 -8.03 12.46 28.79
CA GLU A 30 -7.00 13.30 29.41
C GLU A 30 -5.70 13.22 28.60
N ALA A 31 -4.95 14.34 28.54
CA ALA A 31 -3.60 14.38 28.02
C ALA A 31 -2.60 14.57 29.17
N THR A 32 -1.55 13.75 29.21
CA THR A 32 -0.48 13.85 30.20
C THR A 32 0.89 13.89 29.52
N ASN A 33 1.78 14.75 29.98
CA ASN A 33 3.17 14.76 29.53
C ASN A 33 4.04 13.95 30.50
N THR A 34 4.83 13.02 29.97
CA THR A 34 5.88 12.30 30.71
C THR A 34 7.26 12.75 30.23
N THR A 35 8.02 13.35 31.14
CA THR A 35 9.39 13.83 30.91
C THR A 35 10.43 12.80 31.36
N ASP A 36 11.69 12.98 30.92
CA ASP A 36 12.83 12.11 31.27
C ASP A 36 12.63 10.62 30.93
N TYR A 37 11.95 10.35 29.81
CA TYR A 37 11.67 9.00 29.34
C TYR A 37 12.38 8.73 28.00
N PRO A 38 13.64 8.25 28.04
CA PRO A 38 14.40 8.00 26.83
C PRO A 38 13.81 6.83 26.04
N GLY A 39 13.53 7.09 24.77
CA GLY A 39 13.02 6.11 23.81
C GLY A 39 13.62 6.29 22.43
N SER A 40 13.25 5.38 21.52
CA SER A 40 13.58 5.49 20.11
C SER A 40 12.32 5.23 19.32
N VAL A 41 11.97 6.14 18.42
CA VAL A 41 11.17 5.74 17.26
C VAL A 41 12.11 4.99 16.33
N VAL A 42 11.70 3.79 15.94
CA VAL A 42 12.42 2.95 15.00
C VAL A 42 11.64 2.92 13.71
N ASP A 43 12.30 3.43 12.67
CA ASP A 43 11.85 3.36 11.29
C ASP A 43 12.21 1.97 10.76
N ASN A 44 11.31 1.02 11.00
CA ASN A 44 11.61 -0.42 10.85
C ASN A 44 11.78 -0.83 9.39
N ASP A 45 11.20 -0.04 8.47
CA ASP A 45 11.35 -0.21 7.04
C ASP A 45 12.22 0.86 6.38
N ASN A 46 12.84 1.73 7.18
CA ASN A 46 13.82 2.72 6.79
C ASN A 46 13.27 3.72 5.74
N SER A 47 11.96 4.03 5.86
CA SER A 47 11.18 4.85 4.95
C SER A 47 11.42 6.36 5.07
N ASP A 48 12.12 6.81 6.10
CA ASP A 48 12.23 8.21 6.46
C ASP A 48 10.84 8.88 6.59
N SER A 49 9.81 8.14 7.00
CA SER A 49 8.44 8.59 7.37
C SER A 49 7.92 7.77 8.57
N ALA A 50 6.80 8.15 9.19
CA ALA A 50 6.10 7.24 10.11
C ALA A 50 5.20 6.33 9.27
N SER A 51 5.31 5.02 9.41
CA SER A 51 4.54 4.07 8.60
C SER A 51 4.20 2.78 9.35
N MET A 52 3.26 2.01 8.81
CA MET A 52 2.81 0.76 9.44
C MET A 52 3.98 -0.21 9.63
N GLY A 53 4.15 -0.67 10.87
CA GLY A 53 5.28 -1.52 11.28
C GLY A 53 6.40 -0.76 11.99
N ASP A 54 6.38 0.57 11.96
CA ASP A 54 7.22 1.40 12.83
C ASP A 54 6.75 1.29 14.27
N TYR A 55 7.73 1.40 15.18
CA TYR A 55 7.46 1.27 16.60
C TYR A 55 8.24 2.28 17.43
N TRP A 56 7.71 2.57 18.61
CA TRP A 56 8.36 3.42 19.59
C TRP A 56 8.79 2.59 20.81
N LEU A 57 10.02 2.77 21.31
CA LEU A 57 10.64 1.99 22.39
C LEU A 57 10.95 0.52 22.04
N TYR A 58 9.91 -0.24 21.72
CA TYR A 58 9.97 -1.65 21.34
C TYR A 58 8.68 -2.02 20.61
N ASN A 59 8.66 -3.18 19.97
CA ASN A 59 7.58 -3.69 19.10
C ASN A 59 6.18 -3.77 19.76
N GLY A 60 6.03 -3.43 21.04
CA GLY A 60 4.72 -3.32 21.67
C GLY A 60 3.99 -2.01 21.34
N PHE A 61 4.71 -0.92 21.06
CA PHE A 61 4.10 0.37 20.69
C PHE A 61 4.15 0.54 19.19
N GLN A 62 3.03 0.32 18.53
CA GLN A 62 2.93 0.36 17.07
C GLN A 62 2.42 1.72 16.60
N TYR A 63 2.94 2.21 15.48
CA TYR A 63 2.35 3.35 14.79
C TYR A 63 0.87 3.04 14.49
N THR A 64 0.01 4.03 14.65
CA THR A 64 -1.46 3.87 14.49
C THR A 64 -1.95 4.13 13.08
N GLY A 65 -1.09 4.70 12.23
CA GLY A 65 -1.50 5.18 10.90
C GLY A 65 -2.06 6.59 10.95
N TYR A 66 -1.94 7.27 12.08
CA TYR A 66 -2.39 8.65 12.24
C TYR A 66 -1.24 9.55 12.68
N THR A 67 -1.24 10.76 12.13
CA THR A 67 -0.49 11.90 12.66
C THR A 67 -1.45 12.91 13.29
N VAL A 68 -0.91 13.74 14.17
CA VAL A 68 -1.57 14.95 14.67
C VAL A 68 -0.68 16.14 14.36
N THR A 69 -1.30 17.25 13.96
CA THR A 69 -0.58 18.47 13.64
C THR A 69 -0.63 19.43 14.81
N VAL A 70 0.53 19.80 15.33
CA VAL A 70 0.69 20.80 16.39
C VAL A 70 1.64 21.88 15.89
N ASP A 71 1.21 23.14 15.94
CA ASP A 71 1.99 24.30 15.45
C ASP A 71 2.52 24.17 14.01
N GLY A 72 1.82 23.40 13.18
CA GLY A 72 2.19 23.16 11.77
C GLY A 72 3.19 22.03 11.56
N GLU A 73 3.62 21.35 12.62
CA GLU A 73 4.46 20.16 12.57
C GLU A 73 3.62 18.90 12.84
N GLU A 74 3.90 17.83 12.10
CA GLU A 74 3.18 16.56 12.23
C GLU A 74 3.90 15.60 13.19
N TYR A 75 3.13 14.99 14.08
CA TYR A 75 3.63 14.03 15.06
C TYR A 75 2.92 12.69 14.91
N ALA A 76 3.71 11.63 14.80
CA ALA A 76 3.21 10.26 14.69
C ALA A 76 2.55 9.80 15.99
N VAL A 77 1.40 9.15 15.89
CA VAL A 77 0.66 8.62 17.03
C VAL A 77 0.86 7.11 17.12
N PHE A 78 1.25 6.62 18.30
CA PHE A 78 1.49 5.20 18.59
C PHE A 78 0.46 4.66 19.57
N SER A 79 0.20 3.35 19.52
CA SER A 79 -0.66 2.64 20.47
C SER A 79 0.07 1.47 21.10
N TYR A 80 -0.29 1.11 22.33
CA TYR A 80 0.28 -0.04 23.03
C TYR A 80 -0.79 -1.09 23.26
N THR A 81 -0.52 -2.35 22.89
CA THR A 81 -1.55 -3.42 22.88
C THR A 81 -2.24 -3.67 24.22
N TYR A 82 -1.66 -3.25 25.35
CA TYR A 82 -2.20 -3.50 26.69
C TYR A 82 -2.88 -2.29 27.33
N THR A 83 -2.92 -1.14 26.65
CA THR A 83 -3.60 0.08 27.11
C THR A 83 -4.47 0.65 26.00
N ASP A 84 -5.46 1.44 26.37
CA ASP A 84 -6.29 2.23 25.46
C ASP A 84 -5.74 3.66 25.27
N ALA A 85 -4.49 3.88 25.68
CA ALA A 85 -3.84 5.18 25.53
C ALA A 85 -3.13 5.28 24.18
N LEU A 86 -3.10 6.50 23.64
CA LEU A 86 -2.29 6.86 22.48
C LEU A 86 -1.04 7.62 22.95
N TYR A 87 0.07 7.44 22.26
CA TYR A 87 1.38 7.95 22.65
C TYR A 87 2.00 8.74 21.52
N ILE A 88 2.50 9.94 21.83
CA ILE A 88 3.11 10.85 20.86
C ILE A 88 4.48 11.23 21.41
N PRO A 89 5.56 10.57 20.94
CA PRO A 89 6.88 10.81 21.47
C PRO A 89 7.52 12.07 20.88
N HIS A 90 8.26 12.81 21.71
CA HIS A 90 8.90 14.08 21.35
C HIS A 90 10.18 14.33 22.17
N ASN A 91 10.84 15.47 21.93
CA ASN A 91 12.09 15.91 22.56
C ASN A 91 11.93 17.29 23.24
N GLY A 92 10.79 17.50 23.90
CA GLY A 92 10.45 18.75 24.60
C GLY A 92 9.78 19.83 23.74
N GLU A 93 9.41 19.52 22.50
CA GLU A 93 8.69 20.46 21.62
C GLU A 93 7.20 20.59 21.97
N LEU A 94 6.61 19.57 22.61
CA LEU A 94 5.17 19.49 22.90
C LEU A 94 4.85 19.71 24.38
N SER A 95 3.67 20.24 24.63
CA SER A 95 3.05 20.41 25.95
C SER A 95 1.63 19.81 25.97
N VAL A 96 1.05 19.62 27.15
CA VAL A 96 -0.32 19.08 27.25
C VAL A 96 -1.36 20.07 26.73
N GLU A 97 -1.06 21.36 26.79
CA GLU A 97 -1.91 22.46 26.36
C GLU A 97 -2.11 22.51 24.84
N ASP A 98 -1.22 21.85 24.08
CA ASP A 98 -1.30 21.75 22.63
C ASP A 98 -2.38 20.76 22.16
N PHE A 99 -2.90 19.93 23.07
CA PHE A 99 -3.83 18.86 22.77
C PHE A 99 -5.23 19.19 23.28
N SER A 100 -6.22 19.08 22.39
CA SER A 100 -7.63 19.18 22.75
C SER A 100 -8.41 17.99 22.21
N SER A 101 -9.30 17.44 23.03
CA SER A 101 -10.14 16.31 22.62
C SER A 101 -11.07 16.76 21.47
N GLY A 102 -11.04 16.03 20.36
CA GLY A 102 -11.70 16.41 19.11
C GLY A 102 -10.82 17.20 18.14
N MET A 103 -9.52 17.33 18.39
CA MET A 103 -8.59 17.93 17.42
C MET A 103 -8.50 17.09 16.14
N GLU A 104 -8.12 17.76 15.05
CA GLU A 104 -7.88 17.11 13.77
C GLU A 104 -6.73 16.11 13.88
N ALA A 105 -6.93 14.94 13.28
CA ALA A 105 -5.91 13.97 13.03
C ALA A 105 -5.86 13.73 11.52
N THR A 106 -4.69 13.41 11.00
CA THR A 106 -4.55 13.00 9.61
C THR A 106 -4.42 11.49 9.62
N TYR A 107 -5.36 10.79 8.99
CA TYR A 107 -5.11 9.40 8.64
C TYR A 107 -4.08 9.38 7.52
N ASP A 108 -2.98 8.69 7.76
CA ASP A 108 -1.93 8.44 6.81
C ASP A 108 -2.44 7.47 5.74
N THR A 109 -3.16 8.00 4.75
CA THR A 109 -3.58 7.28 3.53
C THR A 109 -2.39 6.86 2.67
N ASP A 110 -1.19 7.26 3.07
CA ASP A 110 0.04 7.29 2.32
C ASP A 110 0.98 6.10 2.70
N ALA A 111 0.58 5.28 3.69
CA ALA A 111 1.28 4.07 4.12
C ALA A 111 0.94 2.79 3.33
N ASP A 112 -0.23 2.73 2.66
CA ASP A 112 -0.66 1.54 1.90
C ASP A 112 -1.04 1.93 0.46
N VAL A 113 -0.07 1.94 -0.45
CA VAL A 113 -0.41 1.91 -1.88
C VAL A 113 -0.94 0.51 -2.18
N ALA A 114 -2.24 0.41 -2.42
CA ALA A 114 -2.91 -0.82 -2.78
C ALA A 114 -2.16 -1.62 -3.87
N ASN A 115 -2.25 -2.95 -3.83
CA ASN A 115 -1.67 -3.86 -4.83
C ASN A 115 -2.32 -3.64 -6.20
N CYS A 116 -1.91 -2.65 -6.99
CA CYS A 116 -2.67 -2.15 -8.13
C CYS A 116 -1.93 -2.12 -9.45
N PHE A 117 -2.72 -2.05 -10.52
CA PHE A 117 -2.29 -1.71 -11.87
C PHE A 117 -2.23 -0.20 -12.07
N LEU A 118 -1.26 0.31 -12.82
CA LEU A 118 -1.29 1.71 -13.26
C LEU A 118 -2.15 1.86 -14.53
N ALA A 119 -2.62 3.08 -14.75
CA ALA A 119 -3.33 3.48 -15.97
C ALA A 119 -2.58 3.02 -17.24
N GLY A 120 -3.33 2.52 -18.22
CA GLY A 120 -2.78 1.99 -19.47
C GLY A 120 -2.45 0.49 -19.43
N THR A 121 -2.51 -0.16 -18.27
CA THR A 121 -2.45 -1.62 -18.18
C THR A 121 -3.61 -2.24 -18.96
N LEU A 122 -3.32 -3.17 -19.86
CA LEU A 122 -4.29 -3.88 -20.69
C LEU A 122 -4.69 -5.19 -20.01
N ILE A 123 -5.96 -5.32 -19.63
CA ILE A 123 -6.50 -6.55 -19.03
C ILE A 123 -7.16 -7.38 -20.11
N ALA A 124 -6.79 -8.66 -20.20
CA ALA A 124 -7.38 -9.57 -21.16
C ALA A 124 -8.87 -9.80 -20.84
N THR A 125 -9.71 -9.65 -21.86
CA THR A 125 -11.13 -9.99 -21.85
C THR A 125 -11.42 -11.04 -22.90
N ARG A 126 -12.67 -11.48 -22.99
CA ARG A 126 -13.12 -12.42 -24.03
C ARG A 126 -12.89 -11.89 -25.45
N ASP A 127 -13.09 -10.60 -25.66
CA ASP A 127 -13.19 -9.98 -27.00
C ASP A 127 -11.94 -9.16 -27.38
N GLY A 128 -10.90 -9.19 -26.55
CA GLY A 128 -9.68 -8.41 -26.72
C GLY A 128 -9.14 -7.94 -25.39
N GLU A 129 -8.20 -7.00 -25.41
CA GLU A 129 -7.70 -6.39 -24.17
C GLU A 129 -8.35 -5.02 -23.97
N VAL A 130 -8.66 -4.70 -22.71
CA VAL A 130 -9.27 -3.43 -22.32
C VAL A 130 -8.34 -2.75 -21.31
N ALA A 131 -8.12 -1.45 -21.46
CA ALA A 131 -7.31 -0.72 -20.50
C ALA A 131 -8.00 -0.73 -19.12
N VAL A 132 -7.24 -0.94 -18.04
CA VAL A 132 -7.78 -1.15 -16.69
C VAL A 132 -8.67 0.00 -16.23
N GLN A 133 -8.35 1.24 -16.63
CA GLN A 133 -9.15 2.42 -16.32
C GLN A 133 -10.50 2.49 -17.06
N GLU A 134 -10.71 1.66 -18.08
CA GLU A 134 -11.95 1.58 -18.85
C GLU A 134 -12.83 0.37 -18.49
N LEU A 135 -12.30 -0.56 -17.68
CA LEU A 135 -13.07 -1.71 -17.18
C LEU A 135 -14.22 -1.25 -16.27
N LYS A 136 -15.33 -1.97 -16.35
CA LYS A 136 -16.55 -1.70 -15.59
C LYS A 136 -17.05 -2.95 -14.89
N VAL A 137 -17.84 -2.74 -13.85
CA VAL A 137 -18.59 -3.82 -13.19
C VAL A 137 -19.43 -4.58 -14.22
N GLY A 138 -19.31 -5.91 -14.21
CA GLY A 138 -19.98 -6.81 -15.15
C GLY A 138 -19.18 -7.12 -16.42
N ASP A 139 -18.10 -6.39 -16.72
CA ASP A 139 -17.20 -6.77 -17.82
C ASP A 139 -16.57 -8.14 -17.53
N THR A 140 -16.29 -8.91 -18.58
CA THR A 140 -15.75 -10.27 -18.44
C THR A 140 -14.24 -10.27 -18.71
N VAL A 141 -13.45 -10.60 -17.69
CA VAL A 141 -11.99 -10.71 -17.77
C VAL A 141 -11.54 -12.18 -17.84
N ARG A 142 -10.42 -12.42 -18.51
CA ARG A 142 -9.83 -13.75 -18.70
C ARG A 142 -8.80 -14.01 -17.61
N THR A 143 -8.97 -15.11 -16.88
CA THR A 143 -7.99 -15.59 -15.92
C THR A 143 -6.89 -16.40 -16.59
N GLN A 144 -5.74 -16.54 -15.93
CA GLN A 144 -4.61 -17.35 -16.38
C GLN A 144 -4.98 -18.82 -16.60
N SER A 145 -5.94 -19.34 -15.85
CA SER A 145 -6.45 -20.71 -16.00
C SER A 145 -7.38 -20.89 -17.21
N GLY A 146 -7.67 -19.81 -17.94
CA GLY A 146 -8.54 -19.82 -19.13
C GLY A 146 -10.02 -19.59 -18.82
N ARG A 147 -10.38 -19.29 -17.57
CA ARG A 147 -11.77 -18.98 -17.20
C ARG A 147 -12.11 -17.54 -17.56
N ASP A 148 -13.36 -17.32 -17.96
CA ASP A 148 -13.96 -15.99 -18.12
C ASP A 148 -14.72 -15.69 -16.81
N VAL A 149 -14.36 -14.61 -16.11
CA VAL A 149 -14.97 -14.19 -14.83
C VAL A 149 -15.43 -12.74 -14.91
N ALA A 150 -16.51 -12.40 -14.19
CA ALA A 150 -17.04 -11.04 -14.18
C ALA A 150 -16.24 -10.16 -13.22
N VAL A 151 -15.95 -8.93 -13.64
CA VAL A 151 -15.45 -7.87 -12.77
C VAL A 151 -16.57 -7.49 -11.80
N LYS A 152 -16.33 -7.72 -10.51
CA LYS A 152 -17.23 -7.34 -9.42
C LYS A 152 -17.06 -5.86 -9.09
N TRP A 153 -15.82 -5.38 -9.08
CA TRP A 153 -15.52 -3.97 -8.81
C TRP A 153 -14.16 -3.57 -9.39
N VAL A 154 -14.01 -2.28 -9.67
CA VAL A 154 -12.72 -1.67 -10.01
C VAL A 154 -12.47 -0.56 -9.01
N GLY A 155 -11.61 -0.83 -8.03
CA GLY A 155 -11.13 0.17 -7.09
C GLY A 155 -10.18 1.13 -7.79
N ARG A 156 -10.28 2.43 -7.51
CA ARG A 156 -9.34 3.44 -8.01
C ARG A 156 -8.80 4.28 -6.86
N GLN A 157 -7.51 4.59 -6.89
CA GLN A 157 -6.88 5.44 -5.88
C GLN A 157 -5.93 6.42 -6.56
N SER A 158 -6.00 7.67 -6.14
CA SER A 158 -5.10 8.73 -6.58
C SER A 158 -3.92 8.82 -5.62
N VAL A 159 -2.71 8.58 -6.11
CA VAL A 159 -1.49 8.59 -5.29
C VAL A 159 -0.69 9.86 -5.60
N THR A 160 -0.45 10.68 -4.57
CA THR A 160 0.41 11.86 -4.68
C THR A 160 1.88 11.48 -4.68
N THR A 161 2.67 12.13 -5.53
CA THR A 161 4.13 11.93 -5.60
C THR A 161 4.91 12.94 -4.76
N ARG A 162 4.22 13.91 -4.14
CA ARG A 162 4.82 15.07 -3.46
C ARG A 162 5.23 14.79 -2.02
N PHE A 163 4.62 13.80 -1.38
CA PHE A 163 4.77 13.51 0.05
C PHE A 163 5.13 12.02 0.23
N GLY A 164 5.71 11.64 1.38
CA GLY A 164 6.10 10.28 1.80
C GLY A 164 7.24 9.55 1.07
N ALA A 165 7.52 8.32 1.52
CA ALA A 165 8.70 7.56 1.14
C ALA A 165 8.71 7.20 -0.35
N ALA A 166 9.69 7.74 -1.07
CA ALA A 166 9.78 7.60 -2.52
C ALA A 166 9.80 6.13 -2.96
N GLU A 167 10.49 5.26 -2.23
CA GLU A 167 10.70 3.85 -2.62
C GLU A 167 9.43 3.00 -2.62
N LYS A 168 8.51 3.21 -1.67
CA LYS A 168 7.23 2.48 -1.59
C LYS A 168 6.23 2.95 -2.65
N ARG A 169 6.30 4.23 -3.06
CA ARG A 169 5.42 4.81 -4.09
C ARG A 169 5.95 4.59 -5.50
N MET A 170 7.24 4.34 -5.68
CA MET A 170 7.80 4.07 -7.00
C MET A 170 7.22 2.75 -7.53
N PRO A 171 6.32 2.80 -8.53
CA PRO A 171 5.77 1.59 -9.10
C PRO A 171 6.86 0.86 -9.88
N VAL A 172 6.64 -0.42 -10.14
CA VAL A 172 7.57 -1.25 -10.90
C VAL A 172 7.08 -1.37 -12.33
N GLN A 173 7.95 -0.99 -13.26
CA GLN A 173 7.74 -1.19 -14.69
C GLN A 173 8.47 -2.46 -15.14
N PHE A 174 7.70 -3.34 -15.76
CA PHE A 174 8.15 -4.51 -16.51
C PHE A 174 8.15 -4.12 -18.00
N ARG A 175 9.33 -4.10 -18.62
CA ARG A 175 9.42 -3.93 -20.07
C ARG A 175 8.83 -5.13 -20.79
N ALA A 176 8.35 -4.92 -22.03
CA ALA A 176 7.91 -6.01 -22.86
C ALA A 176 8.98 -7.13 -22.95
N GLY A 177 8.58 -8.38 -22.64
CA GLY A 177 9.43 -9.56 -22.61
C GLY A 177 10.26 -9.77 -21.35
N SER A 178 10.17 -8.89 -20.34
CA SER A 178 11.04 -8.93 -19.15
C SER A 178 10.87 -10.16 -18.26
N LEU A 179 9.69 -10.79 -18.27
CA LEU A 179 9.40 -12.03 -17.51
C LEU A 179 9.81 -13.30 -18.28
N GLY A 180 10.34 -13.16 -19.49
CA GLY A 180 10.66 -14.27 -20.38
C GLY A 180 9.44 -14.73 -21.20
N GLY A 181 9.69 -15.54 -22.23
CA GLY A 181 8.61 -16.07 -23.09
C GLY A 181 7.83 -15.02 -23.87
N GLY A 182 8.36 -13.80 -24.01
CA GLY A 182 7.66 -12.67 -24.64
C GLY A 182 6.66 -11.96 -23.72
N LEU A 183 6.70 -12.21 -22.40
CA LEU A 183 5.82 -11.59 -21.41
C LEU A 183 6.52 -10.53 -20.54
N PRO A 184 5.83 -9.46 -20.12
CA PRO A 184 4.55 -9.00 -20.69
C PRO A 184 4.73 -8.65 -22.19
N HIS A 185 3.68 -8.67 -23.02
CA HIS A 185 3.85 -8.36 -24.44
C HIS A 185 3.86 -6.85 -24.75
N ALA A 186 3.54 -6.02 -23.75
CA ALA A 186 3.66 -4.57 -23.74
C ALA A 186 4.14 -4.14 -22.35
N ASP A 187 4.76 -2.96 -22.23
CA ASP A 187 5.25 -2.46 -20.95
C ASP A 187 4.11 -2.40 -19.91
N LEU A 188 4.31 -3.08 -18.78
CA LEU A 188 3.35 -3.20 -17.69
C LEU A 188 3.90 -2.45 -16.48
N THR A 189 3.10 -1.55 -15.91
CA THR A 189 3.49 -0.83 -14.69
C THR A 189 2.48 -1.12 -13.58
N VAL A 190 2.96 -1.58 -12.43
CA VAL A 190 2.16 -1.96 -11.26
C VAL A 190 2.79 -1.42 -9.99
N THR A 191 2.06 -1.37 -8.88
CA THR A 191 2.63 -0.97 -7.59
C THR A 191 3.66 -2.00 -7.10
N ALA A 192 4.59 -1.59 -6.24
CA ALA A 192 5.72 -2.43 -5.87
C ALA A 192 5.32 -3.75 -5.19
N ASP A 193 4.22 -3.76 -4.44
CA ASP A 193 3.73 -4.95 -3.76
C ASP A 193 2.71 -5.77 -4.57
N HIS A 194 2.38 -5.33 -5.79
CA HIS A 194 1.45 -6.07 -6.65
C HIS A 194 1.99 -7.48 -6.98
N GLY A 195 1.16 -8.50 -6.79
CA GLY A 195 1.52 -9.90 -6.97
C GLY A 195 1.55 -10.33 -8.43
N MET A 196 2.72 -10.70 -8.91
CA MET A 196 2.96 -11.25 -10.25
C MET A 196 3.17 -12.76 -10.15
N LEU A 197 2.35 -13.56 -10.84
CA LEU A 197 2.53 -15.02 -10.85
C LEU A 197 3.63 -15.40 -11.85
N VAL A 198 4.81 -15.77 -11.34
CA VAL A 198 5.97 -16.14 -12.14
C VAL A 198 6.52 -17.50 -11.69
N GLY A 199 6.60 -18.46 -12.61
CA GLY A 199 7.11 -19.80 -12.29
C GLY A 199 6.34 -20.54 -11.20
N GLY A 200 5.03 -20.26 -11.05
CA GLY A 200 4.18 -20.87 -10.03
C GLY A 200 4.28 -20.23 -8.65
N VAL A 201 4.96 -19.08 -8.53
CA VAL A 201 5.10 -18.30 -7.29
C VAL A 201 4.54 -16.90 -7.51
N ILE A 202 3.73 -16.43 -6.57
CA ILE A 202 3.25 -15.05 -6.56
C ILE A 202 4.37 -14.19 -5.98
N CYS A 203 5.00 -13.39 -6.82
CA CYS A 203 6.11 -12.54 -6.44
C CYS A 203 5.65 -11.09 -6.42
N HIS A 204 5.93 -10.34 -5.34
CA HIS A 204 5.76 -8.89 -5.36
C HIS A 204 6.61 -8.31 -6.48
N ALA A 205 6.07 -7.32 -7.20
CA ALA A 205 6.75 -6.72 -8.33
C ALA A 205 8.14 -6.14 -7.94
N GLY A 206 8.25 -5.52 -6.76
CA GLY A 206 9.49 -5.00 -6.20
C GLY A 206 10.54 -6.07 -5.96
N ALA A 207 10.13 -7.29 -5.62
CA ALA A 207 11.04 -8.43 -5.44
C ALA A 207 11.65 -8.91 -6.77
N LEU A 208 11.03 -8.58 -7.91
CA LEU A 208 11.49 -8.94 -9.26
C LEU A 208 12.37 -7.86 -9.91
N VAL A 209 12.58 -6.71 -9.26
CA VAL A 209 13.42 -5.63 -9.78
C VAL A 209 14.84 -6.14 -10.03
N ASN A 210 15.31 -5.97 -11.26
CA ASN A 210 16.65 -6.39 -11.70
C ASN A 210 17.51 -5.20 -12.16
N GLY A 211 17.03 -3.98 -11.94
CA GLY A 211 17.72 -2.73 -12.29
C GLY A 211 17.82 -2.46 -13.79
N SER A 212 17.10 -3.21 -14.63
CA SER A 212 17.23 -3.10 -16.09
C SER A 212 15.90 -3.25 -16.83
N THR A 213 15.48 -4.46 -17.16
CA THR A 213 14.20 -4.76 -17.84
C THR A 213 13.01 -4.69 -16.88
N ILE A 214 13.27 -4.83 -15.58
CA ILE A 214 12.30 -4.65 -14.49
C ILE A 214 12.92 -3.64 -13.54
N ARG A 215 12.30 -2.47 -13.45
CA ARG A 215 12.84 -1.32 -12.71
C ARG A 215 11.73 -0.62 -11.92
N GLN A 216 12.11 0.04 -10.85
CA GLN A 216 11.27 1.09 -10.26
C GLN A 216 11.19 2.28 -11.22
N VAL A 217 10.01 2.90 -11.29
CA VAL A 217 9.76 4.14 -12.02
C VAL A 217 9.95 5.30 -11.04
N PRO A 218 10.96 6.16 -11.24
CA PRO A 218 11.15 7.35 -10.40
C PRO A 218 9.89 8.21 -10.34
N LEU A 219 9.55 8.71 -9.16
CA LEU A 219 8.38 9.59 -8.97
C LEU A 219 8.40 10.82 -9.89
N ALA A 220 9.58 11.35 -10.20
CA ALA A 220 9.75 12.45 -11.14
C ALA A 220 9.26 12.15 -12.57
N GLU A 221 9.18 10.87 -12.97
CA GLU A 221 8.61 10.43 -14.26
C GLU A 221 7.06 10.40 -14.23
N LEU A 222 6.43 10.41 -13.04
CA LEU A 222 4.98 10.23 -12.86
C LEU A 222 4.21 11.55 -12.70
N GLY A 223 4.90 12.69 -12.65
CA GLY A 223 4.28 13.99 -12.38
C GLY A 223 3.95 14.18 -10.90
N ASP A 224 2.95 15.02 -10.59
CA ASP A 224 2.54 15.35 -9.22
C ASP A 224 1.65 14.29 -8.55
N ALA A 225 1.00 13.44 -9.36
CA ALA A 225 0.15 12.35 -8.91
C ALA A 225 -0.06 11.33 -10.03
N TYR A 226 -0.35 10.09 -9.67
CA TYR A 226 -0.76 9.04 -10.60
C TYR A 226 -1.96 8.25 -10.06
N THR A 227 -2.73 7.63 -10.94
CA THR A 227 -3.90 6.82 -10.55
C THR A 227 -3.58 5.34 -10.70
N VAL A 228 -3.94 4.59 -9.68
CA VAL A 228 -3.87 3.14 -9.66
C VAL A 228 -5.26 2.52 -9.64
N TYR A 229 -5.37 1.33 -10.19
CA TYR A 229 -6.61 0.59 -10.36
C TYR A 229 -6.44 -0.84 -9.85
N HIS A 230 -7.43 -1.34 -9.12
CA HIS A 230 -7.47 -2.74 -8.70
C HIS A 230 -8.73 -3.41 -9.21
N VAL A 231 -8.59 -4.62 -9.75
CA VAL A 231 -9.71 -5.37 -10.33
C VAL A 231 -10.14 -6.45 -9.35
N GLU A 232 -11.35 -6.32 -8.82
CA GLU A 232 -11.97 -7.32 -7.96
C GLU A 232 -12.92 -8.22 -8.76
N THR A 233 -12.84 -9.52 -8.49
CA THR A 233 -13.71 -10.58 -8.98
C THR A 233 -14.40 -11.26 -7.80
N ASP A 234 -15.36 -12.17 -8.04
CA ASP A 234 -16.06 -12.87 -6.95
C ASP A 234 -15.15 -13.78 -6.09
N ALA A 235 -13.99 -14.18 -6.63
CA ALA A 235 -12.97 -14.97 -5.95
C ALA A 235 -11.58 -14.41 -6.26
N HIS A 236 -10.58 -14.81 -5.47
CA HIS A 236 -9.19 -14.42 -5.71
C HIS A 236 -8.70 -15.15 -6.97
N ASP A 237 -8.43 -14.38 -8.01
CA ASP A 237 -8.08 -14.87 -9.34
C ASP A 237 -6.73 -14.33 -9.82
N ILE A 238 -6.11 -15.06 -10.76
CA ILE A 238 -4.96 -14.56 -11.51
C ILE A 238 -5.46 -14.10 -12.86
N LEU A 239 -5.38 -12.80 -13.12
CA LEU A 239 -5.75 -12.15 -14.38
C LEU A 239 -4.55 -12.15 -15.34
N LEU A 240 -4.80 -11.76 -16.59
CA LEU A 240 -3.75 -11.52 -17.59
C LEU A 240 -3.66 -10.02 -17.86
N ALA A 241 -2.59 -9.38 -17.39
CA ALA A 241 -2.29 -7.95 -17.55
C ALA A 241 -1.12 -7.77 -18.52
N ASN A 242 -1.35 -7.17 -19.69
CA ASN A 242 -0.43 -7.15 -20.82
C ASN A 242 0.11 -8.57 -21.15
N GLY A 243 -0.78 -9.56 -21.02
CA GLY A 243 -0.48 -10.99 -21.14
C GLY A 243 0.28 -11.62 -19.97
N ALA A 244 0.77 -10.84 -18.99
CA ALA A 244 1.44 -11.37 -17.81
C ALA A 244 0.43 -11.79 -16.72
N PRO A 245 0.61 -12.97 -16.10
CA PRO A 245 -0.21 -13.39 -14.95
C PRO A 245 -0.01 -12.48 -13.73
N ALA A 246 -1.09 -11.85 -13.26
CA ALA A 246 -1.08 -10.91 -12.13
C ALA A 246 -2.31 -11.11 -11.23
N GLU A 247 -2.18 -10.87 -9.93
CA GLU A 247 -3.28 -11.05 -8.97
C GLU A 247 -4.43 -10.04 -9.20
N SER A 248 -5.66 -10.53 -9.03
CA SER A 248 -6.83 -9.69 -8.78
C SER A 248 -6.78 -9.10 -7.37
N PHE A 249 -7.83 -8.39 -6.97
CA PHE A 249 -8.06 -8.04 -5.57
C PHE A 249 -7.91 -9.24 -4.64
N ILE A 250 -7.36 -8.98 -3.46
CA ILE A 250 -7.36 -9.82 -2.26
C ILE A 250 -7.32 -8.89 -1.05
N ASP A 251 -7.98 -9.27 0.04
CA ASP A 251 -8.19 -8.47 1.26
C ASP A 251 -6.91 -8.21 2.11
N ASN A 252 -5.73 -8.13 1.48
CA ASN A 252 -4.48 -7.74 2.15
C ASN A 252 -4.49 -6.27 2.60
N VAL A 253 -5.34 -5.47 1.98
CA VAL A 253 -5.59 -4.07 2.32
C VAL A 253 -7.08 -3.80 2.32
N SER A 254 -7.53 -2.90 3.20
CA SER A 254 -8.94 -2.52 3.29
C SER A 254 -9.40 -1.85 2.01
N ARG A 255 -10.60 -2.16 1.50
CA ARG A 255 -11.20 -1.45 0.36
C ARG A 255 -11.41 0.04 0.62
N LYS A 256 -11.38 0.47 1.89
CA LYS A 256 -11.55 1.87 2.31
C LYS A 256 -10.45 2.80 1.81
N ILE A 257 -9.30 2.26 1.39
CA ILE A 257 -8.20 3.08 0.86
C ILE A 257 -8.45 3.61 -0.55
N PHE A 258 -9.44 3.06 -1.27
CA PHE A 258 -9.77 3.50 -2.63
C PHE A 258 -10.71 4.71 -2.61
N ASP A 259 -10.43 5.69 -3.48
CA ASP A 259 -11.20 6.93 -3.65
C ASP A 259 -12.69 6.70 -3.93
N ASN A 260 -13.06 5.52 -4.46
CA ASN A 260 -14.43 5.14 -4.79
C ASN A 260 -15.00 4.04 -3.88
N TYR A 261 -14.53 3.94 -2.63
CA TYR A 261 -15.04 2.97 -1.66
C TYR A 261 -16.55 3.13 -1.41
N ASP A 262 -17.07 4.36 -1.36
CA ASP A 262 -18.50 4.62 -1.14
C ASP A 262 -19.38 3.92 -2.20
N ASP A 263 -18.90 3.82 -3.45
CA ASP A 263 -19.59 3.08 -4.50
C ASP A 263 -19.63 1.57 -4.20
N PHE A 264 -18.54 1.03 -3.67
CA PHE A 264 -18.48 -0.37 -3.24
C PHE A 264 -19.43 -0.63 -2.07
N GLU A 265 -19.39 0.21 -1.04
CA GLU A 265 -20.24 0.08 0.14
C GLU A 265 -21.73 0.18 -0.24
N ALA A 266 -22.09 1.11 -1.13
CA ALA A 266 -23.46 1.24 -1.62
C ALA A 266 -23.96 0.01 -2.40
N LEU A 267 -23.07 -0.66 -3.14
CA LEU A 267 -23.41 -1.83 -3.97
C LEU A 267 -23.45 -3.12 -3.16
N TYR A 268 -22.52 -3.30 -2.22
CA TYR A 268 -22.24 -4.59 -1.60
C TYR A 268 -22.30 -4.57 -0.07
N GLY A 269 -22.18 -3.41 0.56
CA GLY A 269 -22.13 -3.28 2.01
C GLY A 269 -20.96 -4.04 2.62
N ASP A 270 -21.23 -4.73 3.72
CA ASP A 270 -20.26 -5.60 4.38
C ASP A 270 -20.16 -6.95 3.64
N VAL A 271 -18.97 -7.29 3.19
CA VAL A 271 -18.67 -8.54 2.48
C VAL A 271 -17.64 -9.35 3.27
N PRO A 272 -17.74 -10.68 3.30
CA PRO A 272 -16.71 -11.50 3.93
C PRO A 272 -15.37 -11.34 3.22
N GLU A 273 -14.28 -11.55 3.98
CA GLU A 273 -12.94 -11.68 3.41
C GLU A 273 -12.89 -12.80 2.36
N MET A 274 -12.11 -12.56 1.32
CA MET A 274 -11.95 -13.48 0.21
C MET A 274 -10.88 -14.53 0.52
N ASP A 275 -11.17 -15.77 0.17
CA ASP A 275 -10.21 -16.87 0.30
C ASP A 275 -8.99 -16.62 -0.60
N GLU A 276 -7.80 -16.66 0.00
CA GLU A 276 -6.55 -16.49 -0.73
C GLU A 276 -6.21 -17.72 -1.58
N LEU A 277 -5.62 -17.49 -2.75
CA LEU A 277 -5.08 -18.57 -3.58
C LEU A 277 -3.98 -19.34 -2.83
N PRO A 278 -4.00 -20.69 -2.85
CA PRO A 278 -3.03 -21.51 -2.13
C PRO A 278 -1.71 -21.63 -2.91
N LEU A 279 -1.13 -20.50 -3.30
CA LEU A 279 0.13 -20.41 -4.05
C LEU A 279 1.26 -19.88 -3.16
N PRO A 280 2.50 -20.36 -3.34
CA PRO A 280 3.63 -19.83 -2.60
C PRO A 280 3.88 -18.36 -2.95
N ARG A 281 4.27 -17.55 -1.96
CA ARG A 281 4.55 -16.12 -2.12
C ARG A 281 6.02 -15.77 -1.92
N ALA A 282 6.50 -14.79 -2.66
CA ALA A 282 7.80 -14.15 -2.49
C ALA A 282 7.64 -12.63 -2.41
N MET A 283 7.68 -12.10 -1.19
CA MET A 283 7.48 -10.66 -0.92
C MET A 283 8.80 -9.86 -0.99
N SER A 284 9.94 -10.55 -1.05
CA SER A 284 11.27 -9.92 -1.12
C SER A 284 12.19 -10.67 -2.06
N ALA A 285 13.21 -9.97 -2.62
CA ALA A 285 14.14 -10.53 -3.61
C ALA A 285 14.84 -11.82 -3.14
N ARG A 286 15.10 -11.96 -1.82
CA ARG A 286 15.70 -13.16 -1.23
C ARG A 286 14.78 -14.39 -1.24
N GLN A 287 13.46 -14.19 -1.26
CA GLN A 287 12.46 -15.26 -1.30
C GLN A 287 12.17 -15.73 -2.73
N VAL A 288 12.49 -14.92 -3.74
CA VAL A 288 12.27 -15.30 -5.14
C VAL A 288 13.08 -16.56 -5.47
N PRO A 289 12.49 -17.60 -6.09
CA PRO A 289 13.24 -18.78 -6.49
C PRO A 289 14.36 -18.47 -7.48
N ALA A 290 15.46 -19.23 -7.42
CA ALA A 290 16.57 -19.07 -8.37
C ALA A 290 16.14 -19.34 -9.82
N SER A 291 15.21 -20.28 -10.04
CA SER A 291 14.63 -20.56 -11.35
C SER A 291 13.84 -19.38 -11.92
N VAL A 292 13.09 -18.66 -11.07
CA VAL A 292 12.36 -17.44 -11.46
C VAL A 292 13.36 -16.36 -11.85
N ARG A 293 14.34 -16.05 -10.99
CA ARG A 293 15.38 -15.04 -11.29
C ARG A 293 16.14 -15.33 -12.60
N ALA A 294 16.47 -16.58 -12.86
CA ALA A 294 17.18 -16.99 -14.08
C ALA A 294 16.31 -16.87 -15.36
N GLY A 295 14.98 -16.87 -15.22
CA GLY A 295 14.05 -16.73 -16.33
C GLY A 295 13.75 -15.27 -16.71
N LEU A 296 14.05 -14.31 -15.84
CA LEU A 296 13.87 -12.88 -16.12
C LEU A 296 14.84 -12.45 -17.22
N ALA A 297 14.34 -11.71 -18.21
CA ALA A 297 15.19 -11.21 -19.28
C ALA A 297 16.18 -10.19 -18.72
N THR A 298 17.45 -10.31 -19.09
CA THR A 298 18.46 -9.25 -18.93
C THR A 298 18.65 -8.54 -20.26
N PRO A 299 19.09 -7.27 -20.30
CA PRO A 299 19.33 -6.57 -21.55
C PRO A 299 20.29 -7.38 -22.42
N VAL A 300 19.95 -7.55 -23.70
CA VAL A 300 20.97 -7.84 -24.71
C VAL A 300 21.84 -6.59 -24.77
N ALA A 301 23.14 -6.72 -24.49
CA ALA A 301 24.07 -5.60 -24.63
C ALA A 301 23.92 -5.01 -26.05
N ALA A 302 23.57 -3.72 -26.12
CA ALA A 302 23.50 -2.96 -27.36
C ALA A 302 24.91 -2.61 -27.85
#